data_AF-A0A1F6RI56-F1
#
_entry.id   AF-A0A1F6RI56-F1
#
_cell.length_a   1.000
_cell.length_b   1.000
_cell.length_c   1.000
_cell.angle_alpha   90.00
_cell.angle_beta   90.00
_cell.angle_gamma   90.00
#
_symmetry.space_group_name_H-M   'P 1'
#
loop_
_entity.id
_entity.type
_entity.pdbx_description
1 polymer ?
#
loop_
_entity_poly.entity_id
_entity_poly.type
_entity_poly.pdbx_seq_one_letter_code
_entity_poly.pdbx_strand_id
1 'polypeptide(L)'
;MLPKAERLKEKSLFNIAFNTGKRKKQRLNSSLLSLYYLFKKDINRLTRSGFKLLYPKVAFIVGIRVDKKANKRNLIKRRMRAAYKMLKKELVTQNENSTGVFIWIANPGIKEATFQQIRQTMSVLISKIAGSGGSFSRT
;
A
#
# COMPACT_ATOMS: atom_id res chain seq x y z
N MET A 1 -0.97 -14.87 8.92
CA MET A 1 0.27 -14.17 8.51
C MET A 1 0.19 -13.79 7.03
N LEU A 2 0.91 -12.75 6.58
CA LEU A 2 1.02 -12.38 5.16
C LEU A 2 2.00 -13.32 4.42
N PRO A 3 1.66 -13.90 3.25
CA PRO A 3 2.55 -14.78 2.49
C PRO A 3 3.90 -14.14 2.16
N LYS A 4 4.99 -14.93 2.11
CA LYS A 4 6.32 -14.41 1.75
C LYS A 4 6.35 -13.78 0.35
N ALA A 5 5.62 -14.37 -0.60
CA ALA A 5 5.54 -13.89 -1.98
C ALA A 5 4.97 -12.47 -2.10
N GLU A 6 4.04 -12.09 -1.23
CA GLU A 6 3.41 -10.76 -1.23
C GLU A 6 4.26 -9.71 -0.49
N ARG A 7 5.32 -10.10 0.22
CA ARG A 7 6.16 -9.15 0.97
C ARG A 7 7.12 -8.42 0.03
N LEU A 8 7.12 -7.09 0.08
CA LEU A 8 8.15 -6.27 -0.56
C LEU A 8 9.45 -6.33 0.26
N LYS A 9 10.46 -7.02 -0.25
CA LYS A 9 11.81 -7.13 0.36
C LYS A 9 12.90 -6.38 -0.40
N GLU A 10 12.72 -6.21 -1.71
CA GLU A 10 13.71 -5.61 -2.59
C GLU A 10 13.81 -4.10 -2.37
N LYS A 11 15.00 -3.64 -1.98
CA LYS A 11 15.27 -2.21 -1.72
C LYS A 11 15.14 -1.35 -2.98
N SER A 12 15.58 -1.87 -4.14
CA SER A 12 15.45 -1.19 -5.43
C SER A 12 13.98 -0.90 -5.76
N LEU A 13 13.15 -1.95 -5.71
CA LEU A 13 11.72 -1.86 -6.01
C LEU A 13 10.99 -0.94 -5.02
N PHE A 14 11.36 -1.01 -3.73
CA PHE A 14 10.87 -0.09 -2.71
C PHE A 14 11.20 1.37 -3.06
N ASN A 15 12.47 1.66 -3.37
CA ASN A 15 12.92 3.01 -3.66
C ASN A 15 12.23 3.58 -4.92
N ILE A 16 12.07 2.76 -5.96
CA ILE A 16 11.38 3.17 -7.19
C ILE A 16 9.93 3.54 -6.88
N ALA A 17 9.19 2.69 -6.18
CA ALA A 17 7.79 2.95 -5.84
C ALA A 17 7.64 4.18 -4.92
N PHE A 18 8.48 4.29 -3.88
CA PHE A 18 8.43 5.40 -2.94
C PHE A 18 8.78 6.74 -3.59
N ASN A 19 9.88 6.80 -4.36
CA ASN A 19 10.30 8.02 -5.03
C ASN A 19 9.32 8.43 -6.13
N THR A 20 8.76 7.46 -6.86
CA THR A 20 7.74 7.73 -7.88
C THR A 20 6.47 8.29 -7.23
N GLY A 21 5.99 7.70 -6.13
CA GLY A 21 4.83 8.24 -5.41
C GLY A 21 5.09 9.63 -4.82
N LYS A 22 6.32 9.94 -4.40
CA LYS A 22 6.71 11.28 -3.94
C LYS A 22 6.71 12.32 -5.08
N ARG A 23 7.21 11.96 -6.26
CA ARG A 23 7.39 12.90 -7.39
C ARG A 23 6.16 13.03 -8.30
N LYS A 24 5.47 11.92 -8.59
CA LYS A 24 4.42 11.82 -9.61
C LYS A 24 2.99 11.78 -9.05
N LYS A 25 2.80 12.24 -7.80
CA LYS A 25 1.49 12.24 -7.11
C LYS A 25 0.81 10.85 -6.98
N GLN A 26 1.54 9.74 -7.14
CA GLN A 26 1.06 8.38 -6.86
C GLN A 26 1.12 8.06 -5.35
N ARG A 27 0.48 8.95 -4.56
CA ARG A 27 0.42 8.87 -3.11
C ARG A 27 -0.95 9.34 -2.65
N LEU A 28 -1.61 8.54 -1.85
CA LEU A 28 -2.83 8.89 -1.14
C LEU A 28 -2.53 9.05 0.34
N ASN A 29 -3.17 10.01 0.98
CA ASN A 29 -2.97 10.31 2.39
C ASN A 29 -4.32 10.33 3.13
N SER A 30 -4.26 9.97 4.41
CA SER A 30 -5.27 10.20 5.42
C SER A 30 -4.60 10.58 6.74
N SER A 31 -5.40 10.91 7.76
CA SER A 31 -4.90 11.19 9.12
C SER A 31 -4.14 10.01 9.72
N LEU A 32 -4.52 8.77 9.41
CA LEU A 32 -3.91 7.56 9.99
C LEU A 32 -2.84 6.94 9.09
N LEU A 33 -3.01 7.00 7.77
CA LEU A 33 -2.21 6.22 6.83
C LEU A 33 -1.88 7.01 5.57
N SER A 34 -0.68 6.77 5.05
CA SER A 34 -0.29 7.13 3.70
C SER A 34 -0.06 5.88 2.87
N LEU A 35 -0.55 5.88 1.64
CA LEU A 35 -0.41 4.80 0.67
C LEU A 35 0.35 5.32 -0.54
N TYR A 36 1.56 4.79 -0.76
CA TYR A 36 2.29 4.96 -2.00
C TYR A 36 2.02 3.71 -2.85
N TYR A 37 1.75 3.91 -4.13
CA TYR A 37 1.45 2.82 -5.04
C TYR A 37 2.20 2.99 -6.35
N LEU A 38 2.53 1.89 -7.00
CA LEU A 38 3.12 1.85 -8.33
C LEU A 38 2.69 0.55 -9.02
N PHE A 39 2.00 0.65 -10.15
CA PHE A 39 1.50 -0.53 -10.86
C PHE A 39 2.60 -1.19 -11.69
N LYS A 40 2.48 -2.49 -11.97
CA LYS A 40 3.44 -3.28 -12.76
C LYS A 40 3.74 -2.65 -14.11
N LYS A 41 2.74 -2.11 -14.80
CA LYS A 41 2.94 -1.39 -16.08
C LYS A 41 3.92 -0.23 -15.94
N ASP A 42 3.82 0.52 -14.85
CA ASP A 42 4.68 1.67 -14.59
C ASP A 42 6.09 1.23 -14.15
N ILE A 43 6.18 0.13 -13.39
CA ILE A 43 7.46 -0.49 -13.02
C ILE A 43 8.21 -0.87 -14.29
N ASN A 44 7.59 -1.67 -15.16
CA ASN A 44 8.22 -2.14 -16.40
C ASN A 44 8.67 -0.98 -17.29
N ARG A 45 7.86 0.09 -17.40
CA ARG A 45 8.20 1.30 -18.14
C ARG A 45 9.41 2.02 -17.54
N LEU A 46 9.49 2.12 -16.22
CA LEU A 46 10.58 2.82 -15.53
C LEU A 46 11.90 2.04 -15.52
N THR A 47 11.82 0.71 -15.38
CA THR A 47 13.02 -0.13 -15.24
C THR A 47 13.51 -0.69 -16.57
N ARG A 48 12.75 -0.53 -17.66
CA ARG A 48 12.98 -1.20 -18.96
C ARG A 48 13.20 -2.71 -18.81
N SER A 49 12.67 -3.29 -17.74
CA SER A 49 12.82 -4.70 -17.41
C SER A 49 11.44 -5.31 -17.26
N GLY A 50 11.25 -6.49 -17.85
CA GLY A 50 9.98 -7.21 -17.81
C GLY A 50 9.77 -7.87 -16.45
N PHE A 51 9.56 -7.10 -15.38
CA PHE A 51 9.31 -7.64 -14.05
C PHE A 51 8.08 -8.55 -14.09
N LYS A 52 8.31 -9.85 -13.87
CA LYS A 52 7.24 -10.84 -13.67
C LYS A 52 6.77 -10.79 -12.22
N LEU A 53 6.06 -9.73 -11.84
CA LEU A 53 5.24 -9.77 -10.64
C LEU A 53 4.02 -10.66 -10.92
N LEU A 54 3.87 -11.71 -10.11
CA LEU A 54 2.70 -12.61 -10.08
C LEU A 54 1.69 -12.18 -9.01
N TYR A 55 2.16 -11.52 -7.95
CA TYR A 55 1.34 -11.02 -6.85
C TYR A 55 1.71 -9.58 -6.52
N PRO A 56 0.76 -8.78 -5.98
CA PRO A 56 1.07 -7.50 -5.37
C PRO A 56 2.16 -7.62 -4.30
N LYS A 57 3.12 -6.70 -4.31
CA LYS A 57 4.15 -6.58 -3.27
C LYS A 57 3.75 -5.48 -2.30
N VAL A 58 3.73 -5.78 -1.01
CA VAL A 58 3.31 -4.84 0.03
C VAL A 58 4.38 -4.64 1.10
N ALA A 59 4.54 -3.39 1.53
CA ALA A 59 5.33 -3.00 2.70
C ALA A 59 4.48 -2.26 3.74
N PHE A 60 4.81 -2.47 5.01
CA PHE A 60 4.18 -1.80 6.15
C PHE A 60 5.23 -1.09 7.00
N ILE A 61 5.23 0.23 6.95
CA ILE A 61 6.18 1.10 7.64
C ILE A 61 5.48 1.73 8.83
N VAL A 62 6.07 1.57 10.01
CA VAL A 62 5.68 2.28 11.22
C VAL A 62 6.96 2.84 11.82
N GLY A 63 7.12 4.16 11.74
CA GLY A 63 8.31 4.86 12.20
C GLY A 63 8.32 5.08 13.71
N ILE A 64 9.49 5.39 14.26
CA ILE A 64 9.66 5.71 15.68
C ILE A 64 8.86 6.95 16.13
N ARG A 65 8.57 7.87 15.19
CA ARG A 65 7.75 9.07 15.43
C ARG A 65 6.29 8.75 15.76
N VAL A 66 5.79 7.55 15.42
CA VAL A 66 4.43 7.11 15.76
C VAL A 66 4.35 6.70 17.23
N ASP A 67 5.30 5.87 17.67
CA ASP A 67 5.42 5.45 19.07
C ASP A 67 6.87 5.00 19.34
N LYS A 68 7.43 5.38 20.49
CA LYS A 68 8.78 4.97 20.92
C LYS A 68 8.85 3.49 21.30
N LYS A 69 7.74 2.89 21.76
CA LYS A 69 7.65 1.48 22.18
C LYS A 69 7.52 0.55 20.97
N ALA A 70 8.45 -0.40 20.84
CA ALA A 70 8.44 -1.39 19.77
C ALA A 70 7.16 -2.24 19.73
N ASN A 71 6.64 -2.62 20.90
CA ASN A 71 5.43 -3.43 21.03
C ASN A 71 4.21 -2.74 20.41
N LYS A 72 4.04 -1.43 20.65
CA LYS A 72 2.97 -0.61 20.06
C LYS A 72 3.11 -0.52 18.54
N ARG A 73 4.31 -0.23 18.02
CA ARG A 73 4.56 -0.23 16.56
C ARG A 73 4.29 -1.58 15.91
N ASN A 74 4.67 -2.68 16.57
CA ASN A 74 4.43 -4.04 16.07
C ASN A 74 2.95 -4.41 16.08
N LEU A 75 2.18 -3.97 17.08
CA LEU A 75 0.73 -4.12 17.11
C LEU A 75 0.07 -3.39 15.93
N ILE A 76 0.47 -2.15 15.65
CA ILE A 76 -0.02 -1.38 14.48
C ILE A 76 0.29 -2.14 13.19
N LYS A 77 1.54 -2.59 12.98
CA LYS A 77 1.90 -3.41 11.80
C LYS A 77 1.07 -4.68 11.70
N ARG A 78 0.78 -5.36 12.82
CA ARG A 78 -0.09 -6.55 12.85
C ARG A 78 -1.51 -6.21 12.40
N ARG A 79 -2.10 -5.13 12.92
CA ARG A 79 -3.44 -4.64 12.54
C ARG A 79 -3.51 -4.29 11.05
N MET A 80 -2.53 -3.56 10.52
CA MET A 80 -2.45 -3.21 9.09
C MET A 80 -2.35 -4.46 8.20
N ARG A 81 -1.53 -5.45 8.57
CA ARG A 81 -1.40 -6.71 7.83
C ARG A 81 -2.69 -7.52 7.84
N ALA A 82 -3.37 -7.58 8.99
CA ALA A 82 -4.65 -8.26 9.11
C ALA A 82 -5.72 -7.58 8.24
N ALA A 83 -5.80 -6.25 8.28
CA ALA A 83 -6.72 -5.48 7.44
C ALA A 83 -6.44 -5.68 5.95
N TYR A 84 -5.18 -5.60 5.52
CA TYR A 84 -4.79 -5.89 4.14
C TYR A 84 -5.22 -7.29 3.70
N LYS A 85 -5.04 -8.32 4.54
CA LYS A 85 -5.43 -9.69 4.19
C LYS A 85 -6.92 -9.81 3.83
N MET A 86 -7.77 -9.01 4.48
CA MET A 86 -9.20 -8.98 4.20
C MET A 86 -9.52 -8.22 2.90
N LEU A 87 -8.82 -7.09 2.67
CA LEU A 87 -9.09 -6.17 1.56
C LEU A 87 -8.36 -6.53 0.26
N LYS A 88 -7.36 -7.42 0.28
CA LYS A 88 -6.51 -7.68 -0.89
C LYS A 88 -7.27 -8.25 -2.10
N LYS A 89 -8.39 -8.94 -1.87
CA LYS A 89 -9.23 -9.45 -2.97
C LYS A 89 -9.83 -8.28 -3.75
N GLU A 90 -10.40 -7.30 -3.05
CA GLU A 90 -10.94 -6.06 -3.66
C GLU A 90 -9.86 -5.33 -4.46
N LEU A 91 -8.65 -5.23 -3.92
CA LEU A 91 -7.50 -4.60 -4.59
C LEU A 91 -7.13 -5.31 -5.90
N VAL A 92 -7.21 -6.65 -5.94
CA VAL A 92 -6.83 -7.46 -7.10
C VAL A 92 -7.94 -7.48 -8.15
N THR A 93 -9.19 -7.64 -7.73
CA THR A 93 -10.35 -7.76 -8.63
C THR A 93 -10.69 -6.43 -9.32
N GLN A 94 -10.51 -5.28 -8.66
CA GLN A 94 -10.88 -3.99 -9.23
C GLN A 94 -9.89 -3.45 -10.27
N ASN A 95 -8.76 -4.10 -10.48
CA ASN A 95 -7.77 -3.68 -11.46
C ASN A 95 -7.15 -4.92 -12.08
N GLU A 96 -7.42 -5.24 -13.35
CA GLU A 96 -6.71 -6.32 -14.06
C GLU A 96 -5.19 -6.08 -14.12
N ASN A 97 -4.77 -4.81 -13.92
CA ASN A 97 -3.37 -4.37 -13.74
C ASN A 97 -2.96 -4.15 -12.26
N SER A 98 -3.73 -4.68 -11.29
CA SER A 98 -3.57 -4.53 -9.82
C SER A 98 -2.25 -5.05 -9.28
N THR A 99 -1.54 -5.85 -10.08
CA THR A 99 -0.22 -6.30 -9.72
C THR A 99 0.72 -5.10 -9.69
N GLY A 100 1.32 -4.83 -8.53
CA GLY A 100 2.12 -3.65 -8.31
C GLY A 100 2.75 -3.64 -6.94
N VAL A 101 3.29 -2.49 -6.55
CA VAL A 101 3.94 -2.26 -5.28
C VAL A 101 3.10 -1.29 -4.46
N PHE A 102 2.76 -1.67 -3.24
CA PHE A 102 1.95 -0.89 -2.31
C PHE A 102 2.72 -0.68 -1.00
N ILE A 103 3.00 0.56 -0.64
CA ILE A 103 3.74 0.91 0.58
C ILE A 103 2.81 1.66 1.50
N TRP A 104 2.43 1.01 2.60
CA TRP A 104 1.63 1.61 3.66
C TRP A 104 2.53 2.22 4.72
N ILE A 105 2.31 3.49 5.02
CA ILE A 105 3.05 4.23 6.05
C ILE A 105 2.06 4.71 7.10
N ALA A 106 2.34 4.36 8.35
CA ALA A 106 1.62 4.85 9.52
C ALA A 106 1.97 6.32 9.80
N ASN A 107 0.94 7.17 9.86
CA ASN A 107 1.04 8.55 10.29
C ASN A 107 0.88 8.64 11.81
N PRO A 108 1.38 9.69 12.49
CA PRO A 108 1.31 9.79 13.95
C PRO A 108 -0.08 9.60 14.57
N GLY A 109 -1.14 10.02 13.85
CA GLY A 109 -2.54 9.88 14.30
C GLY A 109 -3.02 8.42 14.50
N ILE A 110 -2.29 7.42 13.98
CA ILE A 110 -2.65 6.00 14.12
C ILE A 110 -2.32 5.40 15.49
N LYS A 111 -1.60 6.13 16.36
CA LYS A 111 -1.01 5.61 17.60
C LYS A 111 -2.01 4.80 18.44
N GLU A 112 -3.21 5.34 18.64
CA GLU A 112 -4.29 4.70 19.41
C GLU A 112 -5.42 4.15 18.53
N ALA A 113 -5.22 4.11 17.20
CA ALA A 113 -6.26 3.67 16.28
C ALA A 113 -6.60 2.19 16.44
N THR A 114 -7.91 1.90 16.45
CA THR A 114 -8.42 0.52 16.52
C THR A 114 -8.22 -0.21 15.20
N PHE A 115 -8.35 -1.55 15.24
CA PHE A 115 -8.31 -2.36 14.02
C PHE A 115 -9.38 -1.91 13.00
N GLN A 116 -10.59 -1.59 13.46
CA GLN A 116 -11.69 -1.16 12.59
C GLN A 116 -11.37 0.17 11.88
N GLN A 117 -10.85 1.16 12.60
CA GLN A 117 -10.43 2.45 12.03
C GLN A 117 -9.33 2.28 10.98
N ILE A 118 -8.34 1.43 11.26
CA ILE A 118 -7.28 1.10 10.31
C ILE A 118 -7.86 0.42 9.06
N ARG A 119 -8.73 -0.59 9.23
CA ARG A 119 -9.36 -1.31 8.12
C ARG A 119 -10.19 -0.38 7.24
N GLN A 120 -11.03 0.46 7.85
CA GLN A 120 -11.86 1.43 7.13
C GLN A 120 -11.00 2.43 6.35
N THR A 121 -9.95 2.97 6.99
CA THR A 121 -9.01 3.88 6.31
C THR A 121 -8.32 3.22 5.13
N MET A 122 -7.86 1.97 5.28
CA MET A 122 -7.23 1.22 4.20
C MET A 122 -8.21 0.97 3.05
N SER A 123 -9.46 0.61 3.34
CA SER A 123 -10.51 0.40 2.33
C SER A 123 -10.76 1.68 1.54
N VAL A 124 -10.96 2.83 2.21
CA VAL A 124 -11.15 4.13 1.56
C VAL A 124 -9.98 4.47 0.62
N LEU A 125 -8.74 4.24 1.07
CA LEU A 125 -7.55 4.51 0.24
C LEU A 125 -7.47 3.55 -0.97
N ILE A 126 -7.85 2.28 -0.82
CA ILE A 126 -7.90 1.32 -1.93
C ILE A 126 -8.97 1.72 -2.94
N SER A 127 -10.18 2.08 -2.50
CA SER A 127 -11.26 2.52 -3.41
C SER A 127 -10.88 3.76 -4.21
N LYS A 128 -10.13 4.69 -3.61
CA LYS A 128 -9.58 5.86 -4.33
C LYS A 128 -8.59 5.48 -5.42
N ILE A 129 -7.79 4.42 -5.23
CA ILE A 129 -6.90 3.91 -6.27
C ILE A 129 -7.73 3.37 -7.45
N ALA A 130 -8.77 2.58 -7.19
CA ALA A 130 -9.66 2.07 -8.23
C ALA A 130 -10.34 3.20 -9.01
N GLY A 131 -10.84 4.24 -8.31
CA GLY A 131 -11.43 5.41 -8.95
C GLY A 131 -10.44 6.28 -9.74
N SER A 132 -9.16 6.29 -9.37
CA SER A 132 -8.11 7.00 -10.14
C SER A 132 -7.64 6.26 -11.40
N GLY A 133 -8.08 5.00 -11.58
CA GLY A 133 -7.74 4.15 -12.73
C GLY A 133 -8.66 4.31 -13.94
N GLY A 134 -9.72 5.13 -13.86
CA GLY A 134 -10.67 5.27 -14.97
C GLY A 134 -11.45 6.58 -14.95
N SER A 135 -11.06 7.50 -15.83
CA SER A 135 -12.03 8.24 -16.64
C SER A 135 -12.60 7.24 -17.67
N PHE A 136 -13.69 6.56 -17.35
CA PHE A 136 -14.52 5.86 -18.34
C PHE A 136 -15.97 5.93 -17.89
N SER A 137 -16.81 6.28 -18.86
CA SER A 137 -18.21 6.71 -18.79
C SER A 137 -19.05 6.16 -17.64
N ARG A 138 -19.65 7.08 -16.88
CA ARG A 138 -21.03 6.88 -16.45
C ARG A 138 -21.90 7.14 -17.68
N THR A 139 -22.69 6.13 -18.01
CA THR A 139 -23.87 6.20 -18.90
C THR A 139 -24.63 7.51 -18.76
#